data_AF-A0A1Q4XI58-F1
#
_entry.id   AF-A0A1Q4XI58-F1
#
_cell.length_a   1.000
_cell.length_b   1.000
_cell.length_c   1.000
_cell.angle_alpha   90.00
_cell.angle_beta   90.00
_cell.angle_gamma   90.00
#
_symmetry.space_group_name_H-M   'P 1'
#
loop_
_entity.id
_entity.type
_entity.pdbx_description
1 polymer ?
#
loop_
_entity_poly.entity_id
_entity_poly.type
_entity_poly.pdbx_seq_one_letter_code
_entity_poly.pdbx_strand_id
1 'polypeptide(L)' 'MLQGLRQNPHGPVGPWHEWDEEGRLLRETVYDALGNRIIVRELDEHCDIVKQEKFAPTKLLTDPETGEERPAPWL' A
#
# COMPACT_ATOMS: atom_id res chain seq x y z
N MET A 1 12.33 -19.85 4.21
CA MET A 1 13.31 -18.94 3.58
C MET A 1 12.74 -17.53 3.71
N LEU A 2 13.48 -16.57 4.28
CA LEU A 2 12.99 -15.22 4.55
C LEU A 2 13.07 -14.41 3.25
N GLN A 3 11.92 -14.18 2.60
CA GLN A 3 11.80 -13.41 1.35
C GLN A 3 12.18 -11.94 1.57
N GLY A 4 12.91 -11.36 0.60
CA GLY A 4 12.96 -9.93 0.32
C GLY A 4 13.70 -9.06 1.34
N LEU A 5 14.95 -8.70 1.03
CA LEU A 5 15.71 -7.68 1.75
C LEU A 5 14.90 -6.37 1.88
N ARG A 6 14.57 -5.98 3.12
CA ARG A 6 14.07 -4.65 3.49
C ARG A 6 15.18 -3.60 3.31
N GLN A 7 15.33 -2.99 2.14
CA GLN A 7 16.11 -1.77 2.00
C GLN A 7 15.50 -0.86 0.92
N ASN A 8 14.48 -0.08 1.28
CA ASN A 8 14.12 1.12 0.55
C ASN A 8 14.34 2.33 1.49
N PRO A 9 15.13 3.35 1.08
CA PRO A 9 15.39 4.54 1.92
C PRO A 9 14.17 5.45 2.06
N HIS A 10 13.15 5.24 1.23
CA HIS A 10 11.84 5.86 1.30
C HIS A 10 10.89 4.83 1.92
N GLY A 11 10.01 5.24 2.84
CA GLY A 11 9.05 4.32 3.48
C GLY A 11 8.17 3.56 2.46
N PRO A 12 7.31 2.64 2.90
CA PRO A 12 6.47 1.88 1.98
C PRO A 12 5.56 2.86 1.23
N VAL A 13 5.82 3.08 -0.06
CA VAL A 13 4.97 3.85 -0.98
C VAL A 13 4.59 2.91 -2.11
N GLY A 14 3.35 2.98 -2.57
CA GLY A 14 2.82 2.12 -3.63
C GLY A 14 2.36 0.75 -3.12
N PRO A 15 2.13 -0.20 -4.04
CA PRO A 15 1.66 -1.54 -3.71
C PRO A 15 2.78 -2.43 -3.16
N TRP A 16 2.45 -3.19 -2.12
CA TRP A 16 3.29 -4.20 -1.50
C TRP A 16 2.60 -5.54 -1.57
N HIS A 17 3.31 -6.55 -2.04
CA HIS A 17 2.75 -7.87 -2.34
C HIS A 17 3.27 -8.93 -1.38
N GLU A 18 2.37 -9.74 -0.85
CA GLU A 18 2.67 -10.95 -0.11
C GLU A 18 2.26 -12.14 -0.97
N TRP A 19 3.21 -13.04 -1.19
CA TRP A 19 3.05 -14.21 -2.05
C TRP A 19 3.08 -15.50 -1.23
N ASP A 20 2.38 -16.53 -1.69
CA ASP A 20 2.51 -17.86 -1.12
C ASP A 20 3.80 -18.57 -1.58
N GLU A 21 3.98 -19.83 -1.14
CA GLU A 21 5.16 -20.63 -1.49
C GLU A 21 5.21 -21.04 -2.96
N GLU A 22 4.08 -20.99 -3.66
CA GLU A 22 3.95 -21.32 -5.09
C GLU A 22 4.06 -20.07 -5.98
N GLY A 23 4.23 -18.89 -5.38
CA GLY A 23 4.36 -17.63 -6.08
C GLY A 23 3.03 -17.01 -6.50
N ARG A 24 1.91 -17.38 -5.86
CA ARG A 24 0.60 -16.72 -6.05
C ARG A 24 0.42 -15.55 -5.09
N LEU A 25 -0.26 -14.50 -5.55
CA LEU A 25 -0.49 -13.29 -4.77
C LEU A 25 -1.58 -13.57 -3.72
N LEU A 26 -1.25 -13.45 -2.44
CA LEU A 26 -2.22 -13.60 -1.35
C LEU A 26 -2.79 -12.25 -0.92
N ARG A 27 -1.94 -11.22 -0.90
CA ARG A 27 -2.30 -9.92 -0.34
C ARG A 27 -1.55 -8.79 -1.00
N GLU A 28 -2.27 -7.70 -1.22
CA GLU A 28 -1.71 -6.41 -1.61
C GLU A 28 -2.00 -5.37 -0.52
N THR A 29 -0.97 -4.63 -0.10
CA THR A 29 -1.13 -3.45 0.75
C THR A 29 -0.61 -2.23 0.01
N VAL A 30 -1.46 -1.23 -0.22
CA VAL A 30 -1.09 0.01 -0.91
C VAL A 30 -0.88 1.12 0.09
N TYR A 31 0.24 1.81 -0.05
CA TYR A 31 0.59 2.98 0.74
C TYR A 31 0.69 4.24 -0.12
N ASP A 32 0.24 5.38 0.41
CA ASP A 32 0.41 6.67 -0.26
C ASP A 32 1.82 7.25 -0.09
N ALA A 33 2.09 8.40 -0.71
CA ALA A 33 3.40 9.06 -0.66
C ALA A 33 3.85 9.50 0.75
N LEU A 34 2.95 9.51 1.75
CA LEU A 34 3.27 9.83 3.14
C LEU A 34 3.40 8.57 4.02
N GLY A 35 3.28 7.39 3.41
CA GLY A 35 3.34 6.09 4.07
C GLY A 35 2.04 5.71 4.81
N ASN A 36 0.91 6.36 4.51
CA ASN A 36 -0.38 5.90 5.02
C ASN A 36 -0.77 4.62 4.30
N ARG A 37 -1.17 3.58 5.04
CA ARG A 37 -1.84 2.43 4.45
C ARG A 37 -3.23 2.88 4.00
N ILE A 38 -3.50 2.87 2.70
CA ILE A 38 -4.77 3.37 2.13
C ILE A 38 -5.67 2.25 1.60
N ILE A 39 -5.09 1.12 1.17
CA ILE A 39 -5.83 -0.04 0.68
C ILE A 39 -5.16 -1.32 1.17
N VAL A 40 -5.96 -2.32 1.56
CA VAL A 40 -5.54 -3.71 1.70
C VAL A 40 -6.48 -4.58 0.86
N ARG A 41 -5.92 -5.50 0.07
CA ARG A 41 -6.66 -6.49 -0.69
C ARG A 41 -6.17 -7.89 -0.34
N GLU A 42 -7.10 -8.82 -0.19
CA GLU A 42 -6.83 -10.25 -0.12
C GLU A 42 -7.34 -10.88 -1.41
N LEU A 43 -6.57 -11.81 -1.96
CA LEU A 43 -6.85 -12.47 -3.23
C LEU A 43 -6.96 -13.98 -3.03
N ASP A 44 -7.76 -14.63 -3.88
CA ASP A 44 -7.80 -16.09 -3.95
C ASP A 44 -6.73 -16.67 -4.91
N GLU A 45 -6.74 -17.99 -5.07
CA GLU A 45 -5.84 -18.73 -5.95
C GLU A 45 -5.93 -18.38 -7.45
N HIS A 46 -7.01 -17.70 -7.88
CA HIS A 46 -7.20 -17.21 -9.24
C HIS A 46 -6.78 -15.75 -9.40
N CYS A 47 -6.19 -15.14 -8.37
CA CYS A 47 -5.89 -13.71 -8.29
C CYS A 47 -7.14 -12.82 -8.34
N ASP A 48 -8.31 -13.34 -7.95
CA ASP A 48 -9.51 -12.55 -7.79
C ASP A 48 -9.56 -11.92 -6.40
N ILE A 49 -10.00 -10.65 -6.31
CA ILE A 49 -10.08 -9.94 -5.03
C ILE A 49 -11.28 -10.46 -4.24
N VAL A 50 -11.01 -11.20 -3.17
CA VAL A 50 -12.04 -11.71 -2.25
C VAL A 50 -12.36 -10.73 -1.11
N LYS A 51 -11.43 -9.82 -0.80
CA LYS A 51 -11.63 -8.80 0.23
C LYS A 51 -10.87 -7.53 -0.12
N GLN A 52 -11.49 -6.39 0.14
CA GLN A 52 -10.84 -5.08 0.05
C GLN A 52 -11.26 -4.18 1.20
N GLU A 53 -10.27 -3.61 1.88
CA GLU A 53 -10.46 -2.60 2.92
C GLU A 53 -9.79 -1.30 2.49
N LYS A 54 -10.50 -0.18 2.66
CA LYS A 54 -9.97 1.17 2.46
C LYS A 54 -9.81 1.85 3.79
N PHE A 55 -8.72 2.60 3.95
CA PHE A 55 -8.39 3.28 5.18
C PHE A 55 -8.29 4.78 4.93
N ALA A 56 -8.81 5.57 5.87
CA ALA A 56 -8.56 7.00 5.87
C ALA A 56 -7.07 7.25 6.15
N PRO A 57 -6.44 8.25 5.50
CA PRO A 57 -5.07 8.62 5.78
C PRO A 57 -4.91 9.17 7.21
N THR A 58 -3.79 8.85 7.85
CA THR A 58 -3.40 9.39 9.16
C THR A 58 -2.58 10.67 9.06
N LYS A 59 -1.98 10.91 7.89
CA LYS A 59 -1.24 12.11 7.54
C LYS A 59 -1.79 12.69 6.26
N LEU A 60 -1.92 14.01 6.21
CA LEU A 60 -2.35 14.72 5.00
C LEU A 60 -1.17 15.47 4.40
N LEU A 61 -1.23 15.64 3.09
CA LEU A 61 -0.35 16.52 2.34
C LEU A 61 -0.90 17.94 2.46
N THR A 62 -0.08 18.87 2.93
CA THR A 62 -0.40 20.30 2.92
C THR A 62 0.09 20.92 1.62
N ASP A 63 -0.80 21.59 0.90
CA ASP A 63 -0.44 22.39 -0.25
C ASP A 63 0.40 23.60 0.20
N PRO A 64 1.64 23.78 -0.30
CA PRO A 64 2.51 24.87 0.16
C PRO A 64 2.04 26.25 -0.29
N GLU A 65 1.23 26.34 -1.34
CA GLU A 65 0.73 27.63 -1.86
C GLU A 65 -0.58 28.03 -1.18
N THR A 66 -1.49 27.07 -0.96
CA THR A 66 -2.82 27.35 -0.42
C THR A 66 -3.00 27.01 1.06
N GLY A 67 -2.11 26.17 1.62
CA GLY A 67 -2.24 25.62 2.96
C GLY A 67 -3.31 24.54 3.11
N GLU A 68 -3.96 24.12 2.01
CA GLU A 68 -5.02 23.12 2.05
C GLU A 68 -4.47 21.73 2.38
N GLU A 69 -5.14 21.01 3.28
CA GLU A 69 -4.79 19.62 3.61
C GLU A 69 -5.61 18.64 2.75
N ARG A 70 -4.92 17.69 2.12
CA ARG A 70 -5.55 16.64 1.30
C ARG A 70 -4.85 15.30 1.45
N PRO A 71 -5.53 14.16 1.18
CA PRO A 71 -4.86 12.87 1.10
C PRO A 71 -3.71 12.93 0.09
N ALA A 72 -2.59 12.31 0.43
CA ALA A 72 -1.50 12.20 -0.53
C ALA A 72 -1.86 11.21 -1.63
N PRO A 73 -1.45 11.45 -2.89
CA PRO A 73 -1.63 10.47 -3.94
C PRO A 73 -0.79 9.22 -3.65
N TRP A 74 -1.27 8.08 -4.13
CA TRP A 74 -0.39 6.98 -4.52
C TRP A 74 0.11 7.35 -5.93
N LEU A 75 1.42 7.38 -6.14
CA LEU A 75 2.04 7.67 -7.45
C LEU A 75 1.86 6.53 -8.46
#